data_AF-A0A0Q4BF84-F1
#
_entry.id   AF-A0A0Q4BF84-F1
#
_cell.length_a   1.000
_cell.length_b   1.000
_cell.length_c   1.000
_cell.angle_alpha   90.00
_cell.angle_beta   90.00
_cell.angle_gamma   90.00
#
_symmetry.space_group_name_H-M   'P 1'
#
loop_
_entity.id
_entity.type
_entity.pdbx_description
1 polymer ?
#
loop_
_entity_poly.entity_id
_entity_poly.type
_entity_poly.pdbx_seq_one_letter_code
_entity_poly.pdbx_strand_id
1 'polypeptide(L)'
;MRSLGVDAGLTGERQAPAPRKDPALMGPEETLEGLILLSVEHNLKLMHMLSNERKFGNIIEGARSTKSWQQLRAYLNVFEEYFTYLSARQKAQALNFLYELLMHREGDIRRQAGALIGQIIARFHLVYRKEIPADAQNDPAEEVPFTLWSQYLDMII
;
A
#
# COMPACT_ATOMS: atom_id res chain seq x y z
N MET A 1 -14.94 -12.03 11.01
CA MET A 1 -15.86 -12.67 10.03
C MET A 1 -16.95 -13.49 10.72
N ARG A 2 -16.62 -14.42 11.62
CA ARG A 2 -17.62 -15.17 12.42
C ARG A 2 -18.51 -14.27 13.28
N SER A 3 -17.93 -13.27 13.94
CA SER A 3 -18.67 -12.23 14.68
C SER A 3 -19.64 -11.40 13.82
N LEU A 4 -19.46 -11.39 12.49
CA LEU A 4 -20.37 -10.75 11.53
C LEU A 4 -21.47 -11.70 11.03
N GLY A 5 -21.57 -12.92 11.60
CA GLY A 5 -22.53 -13.93 11.17
C GLY A 5 -22.12 -14.70 9.91
N VAL A 6 -20.87 -14.55 9.45
CA VAL A 6 -20.36 -15.28 8.28
C VAL A 6 -20.07 -16.72 8.69
N ASP A 7 -20.70 -17.66 7.99
CA ASP A 7 -20.41 -19.09 8.10
C ASP A 7 -19.04 -19.42 7.50
N ALA A 8 -18.02 -19.33 8.33
CA ALA A 8 -16.65 -19.68 7.95
C ALA A 8 -16.43 -21.21 7.89
N GLY A 9 -17.39 -22.03 8.35
CA GLY A 9 -17.30 -23.48 8.32
C GLY A 9 -17.87 -24.10 7.04
N LEU A 10 -18.53 -23.30 6.19
CA LEU A 10 -19.23 -23.75 4.99
C LEU A 10 -20.30 -24.81 5.29
N THR A 11 -20.90 -24.76 6.48
CA THR A 11 -21.94 -25.68 6.93
C THR A 11 -23.31 -25.35 6.34
N GLY A 12 -23.47 -24.15 5.76
CA GLY A 12 -24.73 -23.63 5.23
C GLY A 12 -25.61 -22.96 6.28
N GLU A 13 -25.17 -22.92 7.54
CA GLU A 13 -25.94 -22.36 8.65
C GLU A 13 -25.68 -20.86 8.80
N ARG A 14 -26.74 -20.06 8.66
CA ARG A 14 -26.65 -18.60 8.79
C ARG A 14 -26.64 -18.22 10.27
N GLN A 15 -25.50 -17.74 10.78
CA GLN A 15 -25.43 -17.21 12.15
C GLN A 15 -25.82 -15.73 12.16
N ALA A 16 -26.53 -15.32 13.21
CA ALA A 16 -26.78 -13.90 13.45
C ALA A 16 -25.46 -13.21 13.84
N PRO A 17 -25.20 -11.98 13.35
CA PRO A 17 -24.06 -11.20 13.81
C PRO A 17 -24.11 -11.01 15.33
N ALA A 18 -22.95 -11.08 15.99
CA ALA A 18 -22.86 -10.75 17.40
C ALA A 18 -23.24 -9.27 17.61
N PRO A 19 -24.02 -8.94 18.66
CA PRO A 19 -24.36 -7.55 18.94
C PRO A 19 -23.09 -6.76 19.25
N ARG A 20 -22.94 -5.58 18.63
CA ARG A 20 -21.82 -4.67 18.93
C ARG A 20 -21.98 -4.13 20.33
N LYS A 21 -21.00 -4.41 21.20
CA LYS A 21 -20.87 -3.76 22.50
C LYS A 21 -20.25 -2.37 22.33
N ASP A 22 -20.61 -1.45 23.22
CA ASP A 22 -19.90 -0.18 23.35
C ASP A 22 -18.45 -0.45 23.82
N PRO A 23 -17.41 0.19 23.25
CA PRO A 23 -16.03 0.04 23.71
C PRO A 23 -15.84 0.23 25.22
N ALA A 24 -16.64 1.10 25.86
CA ALA A 24 -16.58 1.32 27.30
C ALA A 24 -17.06 0.12 28.14
N LEU A 25 -17.75 -0.84 27.51
CA LEU A 25 -18.30 -2.05 28.14
C LEU A 25 -17.55 -3.33 27.76
N MET A 26 -16.45 -3.21 27.00
CA MET A 26 -15.67 -4.36 26.54
C MET A 26 -14.67 -4.81 27.60
N GLY A 27 -14.54 -6.14 27.77
CA GLY A 27 -13.43 -6.73 28.52
C GLY A 27 -12.09 -6.63 27.77
N PRO A 28 -10.96 -7.00 28.39
CA PRO A 28 -9.64 -6.94 27.75
C PRO A 28 -9.53 -7.72 26.42
N GLU A 29 -10.01 -8.96 26.39
CA GLU A 29 -9.98 -9.81 25.18
C GLU A 29 -10.88 -9.26 24.06
N GLU A 30 -12.08 -8.77 24.42
CA GLU A 30 -13.02 -8.18 23.47
C GLU A 30 -12.45 -6.88 22.88
N THR A 31 -11.74 -6.10 23.70
CA THR A 31 -11.04 -4.89 23.26
C THR A 31 -9.92 -5.22 22.28
N LEU A 32 -9.13 -6.26 22.57
CA LEU A 32 -8.06 -6.73 21.68
C LEU A 32 -8.63 -7.19 20.32
N GLU A 33 -9.66 -8.04 20.33
CA GLU A 33 -10.31 -8.50 19.10
C GLU A 33 -10.92 -7.33 18.31
N GLY A 34 -11.54 -6.38 19.01
CA GLY A 34 -12.08 -5.16 18.43
C GLY A 34 -11.02 -4.31 17.73
N LEU A 35 -9.86 -4.13 18.34
CA LEU A 35 -8.73 -3.41 17.74
C LEU A 35 -8.20 -4.13 16.51
N ILE A 36 -8.01 -5.44 16.57
CA ILE A 36 -7.57 -6.25 15.42
C ILE A 36 -8.53 -6.07 14.25
N LEU A 37 -9.83 -6.21 14.48
CA LEU A 37 -10.86 -6.05 13.45
C LEU A 37 -10.89 -4.64 12.87
N LEU A 38 -10.74 -3.60 13.71
CA LEU A 38 -10.66 -2.22 13.26
C LEU A 38 -9.45 -1.98 12.36
N SER A 39 -8.27 -2.51 12.74
CA SER A 39 -7.05 -2.42 11.93
C SER A 39 -7.21 -3.14 10.60
N VAL A 40 -7.80 -4.35 10.59
CA VAL A 40 -8.06 -5.09 9.34
C VAL A 40 -9.03 -4.32 8.44
N GLU A 41 -10.12 -3.79 8.98
CA GLU A 41 -11.10 -3.00 8.23
C GLU A 41 -10.45 -1.74 7.63
N HIS A 42 -9.62 -1.04 8.42
CA HIS A 42 -8.89 0.12 7.96
C HIS A 42 -7.94 -0.22 6.80
N ASN A 43 -7.15 -1.29 6.93
CA ASN A 43 -6.23 -1.73 5.89
C ASN A 43 -6.95 -2.13 4.61
N LEU A 44 -8.07 -2.86 4.71
CA LEU A 44 -8.90 -3.21 3.55
C LEU A 44 -9.44 -1.97 2.84
N LYS A 45 -9.84 -0.93 3.58
CA LYS A 45 -10.26 0.35 2.99
C LYS A 45 -9.10 1.05 2.27
N LEU A 46 -7.91 1.10 2.87
CA LEU A 46 -6.72 1.67 2.23
C LEU A 46 -6.39 0.93 0.94
N MET A 47 -6.32 -0.41 0.98
CA MET A 47 -6.09 -1.23 -0.22
C MET A 47 -7.13 -0.95 -1.30
N HIS A 48 -8.41 -0.84 -0.94
CA HIS A 48 -9.47 -0.54 -1.90
C HIS A 48 -9.37 0.88 -2.50
N MET A 49 -8.94 1.86 -1.72
CA MET A 49 -8.70 3.21 -2.24
C MET A 49 -7.49 3.24 -3.19
N LEU A 50 -6.45 2.46 -2.89
CA LEU A 50 -5.25 2.34 -3.72
C LEU A 50 -5.45 1.45 -4.95
N SER A 51 -6.41 0.51 -4.95
CA SER A 51 -6.62 -0.42 -6.08
C SER A 51 -7.32 0.22 -7.28
N ASN A 52 -8.05 1.32 -7.08
CA ASN A 52 -8.73 2.03 -8.15
C ASN A 52 -7.87 3.21 -8.64
N GLU A 53 -7.56 3.25 -9.93
CA GLU A 53 -6.66 4.26 -10.47
C GLU A 53 -7.15 5.70 -10.26
N ARG A 54 -8.44 5.97 -10.42
CA ARG A 54 -8.99 7.33 -10.20
C ARG A 54 -8.84 7.75 -8.74
N LYS A 55 -9.14 6.84 -7.81
CA LYS A 55 -8.98 7.10 -6.37
C LYS A 55 -7.51 7.29 -6.00
N PHE A 56 -6.62 6.49 -6.59
CA PHE A 56 -5.18 6.63 -6.43
C PHE A 56 -4.67 7.99 -6.93
N GLY A 57 -5.11 8.44 -8.11
CA GLY A 57 -4.79 9.77 -8.62
C GLY A 57 -5.22 10.88 -7.66
N ASN A 58 -6.42 10.78 -7.07
CA ASN A 58 -6.88 11.73 -6.06
C ASN A 58 -5.99 11.73 -4.79
N ILE A 59 -5.45 10.57 -4.40
CA ILE A 59 -4.52 10.46 -3.26
C ILE A 59 -3.20 11.17 -3.57
N ILE A 60 -2.63 10.94 -4.75
CA ILE A 60 -1.40 11.65 -5.18
C ILE A 60 -1.63 13.15 -5.19
N GLU A 61 -2.76 13.61 -5.74
CA GLU A 61 -3.03 15.04 -5.82
C GLU A 61 -3.33 15.66 -4.44
N GLY A 62 -3.97 14.91 -3.55
CA GLY A 62 -4.10 15.27 -2.14
C GLY A 62 -2.73 15.41 -1.46
N ALA A 63 -1.82 14.48 -1.70
CA ALA A 63 -0.45 14.55 -1.18
C ALA A 63 0.30 15.77 -1.74
N ARG A 64 0.20 16.03 -3.04
CA ARG A 64 0.85 17.17 -3.73
C ARG A 64 0.36 18.53 -3.20
N SER A 65 -0.94 18.65 -2.93
CA SER A 65 -1.55 19.89 -2.43
C SER A 65 -1.38 20.12 -0.92
N THR A 66 -0.80 19.16 -0.21
CA THR A 66 -0.61 19.23 1.24
C THR A 66 0.45 20.27 1.63
N LYS A 67 0.11 21.18 2.54
CA LYS A 67 1.05 22.21 3.05
C LYS A 67 1.90 21.75 4.24
N SER A 68 1.38 20.80 5.03
CA SER A 68 2.05 20.26 6.20
C SER A 68 2.96 19.10 5.79
N TRP A 69 4.26 19.23 6.09
CA TRP A 69 5.20 18.15 5.80
C TRP A 69 4.88 16.89 6.62
N GLN A 70 4.29 17.01 7.81
CA GLN A 70 3.86 15.87 8.63
C GLN A 70 2.74 15.08 7.94
N GLN A 71 1.79 15.77 7.33
CA GLN A 71 0.72 15.14 6.56
C GLN A 71 1.28 14.50 5.27
N LEU A 72 2.21 15.17 4.58
CA LEU A 72 2.91 14.60 3.44
C LEU A 72 3.68 13.31 3.82
N ARG A 73 4.36 13.32 4.97
CA ARG A 73 5.01 12.12 5.52
C ARG A 73 4.01 10.99 5.74
N ALA A 74 2.81 11.27 6.22
CA ALA A 74 1.77 10.25 6.38
C ALA A 74 1.36 9.63 5.04
N TYR A 75 1.26 10.42 3.96
CA TYR A 75 1.04 9.87 2.61
C TYR A 75 2.21 8.98 2.16
N LEU A 76 3.45 9.40 2.40
CA LEU A 76 4.63 8.61 2.06
C LEU A 76 4.67 7.28 2.82
N ASN A 77 4.29 7.26 4.10
CA ASN A 77 4.18 6.02 4.87
C ASN A 77 3.14 5.07 4.28
N VAL A 78 2.00 5.59 3.78
CA VAL A 78 1.00 4.76 3.09
C VAL A 78 1.58 4.18 1.80
N PHE A 79 2.34 4.95 1.03
CA PHE A 79 3.00 4.40 -0.16
C PHE A 79 4.07 3.36 0.19
N GLU A 80 4.86 3.58 1.23
CA GLU A 80 5.87 2.62 1.70
C GLU A 80 5.24 1.29 2.13
N GLU A 81 4.09 1.32 2.80
CA GLU A 81 3.40 0.10 3.24
C GLU A 81 2.72 -0.65 2.08
N TYR A 82 2.13 0.08 1.12
CA TYR A 82 1.21 -0.50 0.14
C TYR A 82 1.73 -0.56 -1.30
N PHE A 83 2.93 -0.07 -1.62
CA PHE A 83 3.40 -0.02 -3.01
C PHE A 83 3.44 -1.40 -3.69
N THR A 84 3.65 -2.48 -2.92
CA THR A 84 3.67 -3.87 -3.44
C THR A 84 2.34 -4.28 -4.08
N TYR A 85 1.23 -3.67 -3.65
CA TYR A 85 -0.11 -3.94 -4.16
C TYR A 85 -0.53 -3.00 -5.31
N LEU A 86 0.28 -2.00 -5.65
CA LEU A 86 0.00 -1.08 -6.75
C LEU A 86 0.23 -1.76 -8.10
N SER A 87 -0.62 -1.44 -9.08
CA SER A 87 -0.37 -1.81 -10.48
C SER A 87 0.88 -1.12 -11.02
N ALA A 88 1.49 -1.66 -12.08
CA ALA A 88 2.66 -1.06 -12.72
C ALA A 88 2.44 0.42 -13.11
N ARG A 89 1.24 0.77 -13.60
CA ARG A 89 0.90 2.16 -13.95
C ARG A 89 0.84 3.07 -12.72
N GLN A 90 0.28 2.59 -11.62
CA GLN A 90 0.25 3.34 -10.36
C GLN A 90 1.64 3.49 -9.74
N LYS A 91 2.50 2.45 -9.84
CA LYS A 91 3.91 2.55 -9.45
C LYS A 91 4.64 3.61 -10.28
N ALA A 92 4.43 3.66 -11.59
CA ALA A 92 5.01 4.72 -12.43
C ALA A 92 4.51 6.13 -12.04
N GLN A 93 3.21 6.30 -11.77
CA GLN A 93 2.65 7.55 -11.25
C GLN A 93 3.27 7.94 -9.90
N ALA A 94 3.42 6.98 -8.98
CA ALA A 94 4.06 7.19 -7.69
C ALA A 94 5.52 7.60 -7.84
N LEU A 95 6.29 6.92 -8.70
CA LEU A 95 7.70 7.25 -8.94
C LEU A 95 7.88 8.67 -9.48
N ASN A 96 7.01 9.12 -10.39
CA ASN A 96 7.04 10.51 -10.86
C ASN A 96 6.76 11.50 -9.73
N PHE A 97 5.77 11.23 -8.89
CA PHE A 97 5.47 12.06 -7.72
C PHE A 97 6.65 12.09 -6.73
N LEU A 98 7.25 10.94 -6.42
CA LEU A 98 8.38 10.86 -5.50
C LEU A 98 9.62 11.58 -6.05
N TYR A 99 9.83 11.53 -7.37
CA TYR A 99 10.90 12.26 -8.03
C TYR A 99 10.76 13.78 -7.83
N GLU A 100 9.56 14.33 -7.97
CA GLU A 100 9.32 15.76 -7.69
C GLU A 100 9.64 16.11 -6.23
N LEU A 101 9.36 15.20 -5.29
CA LEU A 101 9.66 15.39 -3.87
C LEU A 101 11.16 15.40 -3.56
N LEU A 102 12.03 14.96 -4.47
CA LEU A 102 13.48 15.10 -4.30
C LEU A 102 13.93 16.56 -4.25
N MET A 103 13.10 17.51 -4.70
CA MET A 103 13.36 18.95 -4.58
C MET A 103 12.59 19.62 -3.44
N HIS A 104 11.91 18.84 -2.59
CA HIS A 104 11.13 19.38 -1.47
C HIS A 104 12.03 20.07 -0.43
N ARG A 105 11.56 21.17 0.20
CA ARG A 105 12.35 21.96 1.16
C ARG A 105 12.82 21.16 2.38
N GLU A 106 11.95 20.27 2.88
CA GLU A 106 12.23 19.45 4.06
C GLU A 106 13.12 18.26 3.68
N GLY A 107 14.30 18.17 4.30
CA GLY A 107 15.28 17.13 3.98
C GLY A 107 14.81 15.71 4.31
N ASP A 108 13.98 15.56 5.34
CA ASP A 108 13.39 14.27 5.68
C ASP A 108 12.46 13.73 4.59
N ILE A 109 11.62 14.60 4.01
CA ILE A 109 10.74 14.24 2.89
C ILE A 109 11.56 13.81 1.67
N ARG A 110 12.63 14.56 1.33
CA ARG A 110 13.54 14.18 0.23
C ARG A 110 14.15 12.80 0.47
N ARG A 111 14.64 12.56 1.69
CA ARG A 111 15.26 11.29 2.07
C ARG A 111 14.27 10.13 1.97
N GLN A 112 13.06 10.29 2.51
CA GLN A 112 12.03 9.26 2.44
C GLN A 112 11.60 8.99 1.00
N ALA A 113 11.42 10.03 0.18
CA ALA A 113 11.09 9.90 -1.23
C ALA A 113 12.17 9.13 -2.00
N GLY A 114 13.45 9.48 -1.83
CA GLY A 114 14.57 8.77 -2.47
C GLY A 114 14.66 7.30 -2.06
N ALA A 115 14.48 7.00 -0.76
CA ALA A 115 14.44 5.63 -0.28
C ALA A 115 13.29 4.85 -0.92
N LEU A 116 12.10 5.45 -1.00
CA LEU A 116 10.92 4.81 -1.56
C LEU A 116 11.02 4.61 -3.08
N ILE A 117 11.65 5.53 -3.82
CA ILE A 117 11.99 5.33 -5.25
C ILE A 117 12.82 4.05 -5.42
N GLY A 118 13.90 3.90 -4.64
CA GLY A 118 14.74 2.71 -4.68
C GLY A 118 13.98 1.43 -4.36
N GLN A 119 13.13 1.46 -3.32
CA GLN A 119 12.30 0.30 -2.95
C GLN A 119 11.31 -0.10 -4.05
N ILE A 120 10.62 0.88 -4.66
CA ILE A 120 9.65 0.63 -5.72
C ILE A 120 10.33 0.09 -6.96
N ILE A 121 11.48 0.65 -7.38
CA ILE A 121 12.24 0.16 -8.54
C ILE A 121 12.72 -1.27 -8.31
N ALA A 122 13.37 -1.54 -7.17
CA ALA A 122 13.91 -2.86 -6.86
C ALA A 122 12.82 -3.96 -6.79
N ARG A 123 11.58 -3.58 -6.48
CA ARG A 123 10.43 -4.49 -6.32
C ARG A 123 9.30 -4.13 -7.29
N PHE A 124 9.64 -3.62 -8.46
CA PHE A 124 8.65 -3.08 -9.40
C PHE A 124 7.66 -4.15 -9.89
N HIS A 125 8.17 -5.34 -10.20
CA HIS A 125 7.36 -6.52 -10.56
C HIS A 125 7.20 -7.54 -9.44
N LEU A 126 7.64 -7.21 -8.23
CA LEU A 126 7.38 -8.05 -7.07
C LEU A 126 5.89 -7.97 -6.74
N VAL A 127 5.17 -8.91 -7.32
CA VAL A 127 3.78 -9.26 -7.05
C VAL A 127 3.82 -10.68 -6.48
N TYR A 128 2.85 -11.06 -5.66
CA TYR A 128 2.72 -12.46 -5.25
C TYR A 128 2.66 -13.36 -6.50
N ARG A 129 3.67 -14.22 -6.67
CA ARG A 129 3.81 -15.15 -7.80
C ARG A 129 3.99 -16.57 -7.26
N LYS A 130 3.48 -17.54 -8.00
CA LYS A 130 3.76 -18.96 -7.74
C LYS A 130 5.21 -19.27 -8.11
N GLU A 131 5.80 -20.28 -7.47
CA GLU A 131 7.11 -20.80 -7.85
C GLU A 131 7.10 -21.23 -9.32
N ILE A 132 8.18 -20.92 -10.02
CA ILE A 132 8.33 -21.18 -11.44
C ILE A 132 9.09 -22.51 -11.60
N PRO A 133 8.70 -23.40 -12.54
CA PRO A 133 9.46 -24.61 -12.87
C PRO A 133 10.93 -24.30 -13.23
N ALA A 134 11.84 -25.23 -12.93
CA ALA A 134 13.28 -25.04 -13.14
C ALA A 134 13.70 -24.87 -14.61
N ASP A 135 12.85 -25.27 -15.56
CA ASP A 135 13.04 -25.20 -17.00
C ASP A 135 12.33 -24.01 -17.66
N ALA A 136 11.64 -23.18 -16.87
CA ALA A 136 10.99 -21.99 -17.41
C ALA A 136 12.02 -20.93 -17.83
N GLN A 137 11.74 -20.24 -18.93
CA GLN A 137 12.54 -19.11 -19.38
C GLN A 137 12.40 -17.93 -18.41
N ASN A 138 13.47 -17.12 -18.29
CA ASN A 138 13.44 -15.89 -17.49
C ASN A 138 12.31 -14.97 -17.96
N ASP A 139 11.56 -14.42 -17.01
CA ASP A 139 10.48 -13.46 -17.31
C ASP A 139 11.11 -12.13 -17.74
N PRO A 140 10.79 -11.59 -18.94
CA PRO A 140 11.25 -10.27 -19.37
C PRO A 140 10.95 -9.14 -18.37
N ALA A 141 9.96 -9.31 -17.47
CA ALA A 141 9.68 -8.38 -16.39
C ALA A 141 10.83 -8.24 -15.37
N GLU A 142 11.76 -9.19 -15.31
CA GLU A 142 12.93 -9.13 -14.43
C GLU A 142 13.95 -8.06 -14.85
N GLU A 143 13.92 -7.62 -16.11
CA GLU A 143 14.81 -6.57 -16.63
C GLU A 143 14.30 -5.14 -16.31
N VAL A 144 13.00 -4.98 -16.06
CA VAL A 144 12.37 -3.66 -15.86
C VAL A 144 12.94 -2.87 -14.67
N PRO A 145 13.26 -3.48 -13.51
CA PRO A 145 13.95 -2.76 -12.44
C PRO A 145 15.26 -2.10 -12.90
N PHE A 146 16.05 -2.73 -13.77
CA PHE A 146 17.31 -2.18 -14.24
C PHE A 146 17.11 -1.03 -15.23
N THR A 147 16.12 -1.15 -16.12
CA THR A 147 15.79 -0.06 -17.05
C THR A 147 15.25 1.16 -16.31
N LEU A 148 14.36 0.95 -15.34
CA LEU A 148 13.86 2.02 -14.47
C LEU A 148 14.99 2.62 -13.62
N TRP A 149 15.88 1.80 -13.07
CA TRP A 149 17.04 2.30 -12.34
C TRP A 149 17.89 3.23 -13.19
N SER A 150 18.26 2.82 -14.41
CA SER A 150 19.02 3.66 -15.34
C SER A 150 18.28 4.98 -15.62
N GLN A 151 16.99 4.90 -15.95
CA GLN A 151 16.17 6.07 -16.26
C GLN A 151 16.14 7.07 -15.09
N TYR A 152 15.85 6.61 -13.87
CA TYR A 152 15.75 7.51 -12.72
C TYR A 152 17.12 8.02 -12.26
N LEU A 153 18.20 7.25 -12.47
CA LEU A 153 19.55 7.71 -12.20
C LEU A 153 19.94 8.86 -13.14
N ASP A 154 19.65 8.72 -14.44
CA ASP A 154 19.89 9.76 -15.47
C ASP A 154 19.06 11.04 -15.23
N MET A 155 17.92 10.91 -14.55
CA MET A 155 17.11 12.08 -14.16
C MET A 155 17.70 12.81 -12.94
N ILE A 156 18.44 12.11 -12.08
CA ILE A 156 18.95 12.65 -10.80
C ILE A 156 20.36 13.23 -10.95
N ILE A 157 21.21 12.62 -11.80
CA ILE A 157 22.63 12.95 -11.98
C ILE A 157 22.86 13.61 -13.34
#